data_AF-A0A8H6CAT1-F1
#
_entry.id   AF-A0A8H6CAT1-F1
#
_cell.length_a   1.000
_cell.length_b   1.000
_cell.length_c   1.000
_cell.angle_alpha   90.00
_cell.angle_beta   90.00
_cell.angle_gamma   90.00
#
_symmetry.space_group_name_H-M   'P 1'
#
loop_
_entity.id
_entity.type
_entity.pdbx_description
1 polymer ?
#
loop_
_entity_poly.entity_id
_entity_poly.type
_entity_poly.pdbx_seq_one_letter_code
_entity_poly.pdbx_strand_id
1 'polypeptide(L)'
;MANYQSFVSALVFRACLQQVQAGIMGPPNFLEQPRDLSSFTCRAECSKSSTGQAILGHPGTSFCPYVCENGVQSLRLNTEMIQPASSHDPYFSNRKGNFQSKHTSYEHILATGGQVSNGAIAVSSINNTDGVGAGKDSYTQYCGDGSEFPPRSAWVSFENMFNDNKQIMFSSCSQYSQANDDGPEVGSIYNAIQQVAVETKVDHRFILAIIMQESGGCVRVPTSNYGVRNPGLMQDHNGNATCNSDITGVVQNPCPQDVVTRMVREGSAGTNDGDGLAQCINESDKDDVTAFYIATRLYNSGAVDGSGDLCKGIATHCYSSDIANRLTGWVEAPRGCSLDG
;
A
#
# COMPACT_ATOMS: atom_id res chain seq x y z
N MET A 1 4.22 -32.95 -32.37
CA MET A 1 3.43 -32.18 -31.39
C MET A 1 3.42 -32.96 -30.08
N ALA A 2 4.41 -32.75 -29.23
CA ALA A 2 4.54 -33.44 -27.95
C ALA A 2 4.20 -32.45 -26.82
N ASN A 3 3.14 -32.79 -26.08
CA ASN A 3 2.96 -32.59 -24.64
C ASN A 3 3.41 -31.27 -23.99
N TYR A 4 2.82 -30.14 -24.40
CA TYR A 4 2.82 -28.93 -23.56
C TYR A 4 1.90 -29.08 -22.34
N GLN A 5 0.80 -29.84 -22.45
CA GLN A 5 -0.14 -30.06 -21.34
C GLN A 5 0.44 -30.94 -20.22
N SER A 6 1.27 -31.93 -20.55
CA SER A 6 1.80 -32.87 -19.54
C SER A 6 2.88 -32.25 -18.63
N PHE A 7 3.60 -31.25 -19.12
CA PHE A 7 4.63 -30.54 -18.33
C PHE A 7 4.05 -29.53 -17.35
N VAL A 8 2.98 -28.83 -17.76
CA VAL A 8 2.28 -27.85 -16.91
C VAL A 8 1.59 -28.53 -15.73
N SER A 9 1.02 -29.72 -15.94
CA SER A 9 0.36 -30.49 -14.88
C SER A 9 1.32 -30.98 -13.78
N ALA A 10 2.56 -31.33 -14.12
CA ALA A 10 3.54 -31.79 -13.14
C ALA A 10 4.14 -30.65 -12.29
N LEU A 11 4.28 -29.45 -12.86
CA LEU A 11 4.79 -28.27 -12.14
C LEU A 11 3.77 -27.72 -11.13
N VAL A 12 2.50 -27.64 -11.53
CA VAL A 12 1.39 -27.15 -10.69
C VAL A 12 1.18 -28.06 -9.48
N PHE A 13 1.34 -29.38 -9.67
CA PHE A 13 1.23 -30.34 -8.57
C PHE A 13 2.40 -30.22 -7.57
N ARG A 14 3.64 -30.01 -8.04
CA ARG A 14 4.80 -29.77 -7.17
C ARG A 14 4.65 -28.50 -6.33
N ALA A 15 4.11 -27.43 -6.90
CA ALA A 15 3.86 -26.16 -6.19
C ALA A 15 2.79 -26.33 -5.10
N CYS A 16 1.71 -27.06 -5.39
CA CYS A 16 0.65 -27.35 -4.43
C CYS A 16 1.19 -28.19 -3.25
N LEU A 17 2.08 -29.14 -3.52
CA LEU A 17 2.70 -30.00 -2.51
C LEU A 17 3.73 -29.28 -1.63
N GLN A 18 4.51 -28.35 -2.19
CA GLN A 18 5.39 -27.47 -1.42
C GLN A 18 4.62 -26.55 -0.47
N GLN A 19 3.44 -26.08 -0.86
CA GLN A 19 2.59 -25.25 0.00
C GLN A 19 1.93 -26.03 1.16
N VAL A 20 1.62 -27.31 0.96
CA VAL A 20 1.19 -28.22 2.05
C VAL A 20 2.35 -28.50 3.00
N GLN A 21 3.57 -28.72 2.50
CA GLN A 21 4.77 -28.92 3.33
C GLN A 21 5.19 -27.67 4.10
N ALA A 22 4.92 -26.47 3.57
CA ALA A 22 5.17 -25.19 4.21
C ALA A 22 4.09 -24.78 5.23
N GLY A 23 3.06 -25.60 5.45
CA GLY A 23 1.98 -25.32 6.42
C GLY A 23 1.03 -24.19 6.00
N ILE A 24 1.07 -23.76 4.74
CA ILE A 24 0.26 -22.65 4.19
C ILE A 24 -1.19 -23.07 3.94
N MET A 25 -1.41 -24.38 3.71
CA MET A 25 -2.73 -24.99 3.66
C MET A 25 -2.91 -25.94 4.85
N GLY A 26 -4.10 -25.93 5.47
CA GLY A 26 -4.44 -26.85 6.56
C GLY A 26 -4.28 -28.32 6.15
N PRO A 27 -3.90 -29.23 7.07
CA PRO A 27 -3.58 -30.60 6.73
C PRO A 27 -4.81 -31.32 6.16
N PRO A 28 -4.70 -31.95 4.98
CA PRO A 28 -5.74 -32.84 4.50
C PRO A 28 -5.89 -34.04 5.45
N ASN A 29 -7.13 -34.51 5.65
CA ASN A 29 -7.44 -35.71 6.43
C ASN A 29 -6.80 -36.94 5.77
N PHE A 30 -5.59 -37.32 6.20
CA PHE A 30 -4.94 -38.56 5.81
C PHE A 30 -4.62 -39.42 7.04
N LEU A 31 -4.98 -40.70 6.95
CA LEU A 31 -4.69 -41.73 7.96
C LEU A 31 -3.24 -42.21 7.91
N GLU A 32 -2.45 -41.85 6.88
CA GLU A 32 -0.99 -42.02 6.83
C GLU A 32 -0.41 -41.20 5.66
N GLN A 33 0.74 -40.54 5.84
CA GLN A 33 1.41 -39.79 4.77
C GLN A 33 2.21 -40.73 3.85
N PRO A 34 2.07 -40.65 2.51
CA PRO A 34 2.88 -41.44 1.58
C PRO A 34 4.35 -41.00 1.61
N ARG A 35 5.27 -41.96 1.71
CA ARG A 35 6.73 -41.72 1.79
C ARG A 35 7.40 -41.41 0.44
N ASP A 36 6.72 -41.58 -0.69
CA ASP A 36 7.25 -41.23 -2.02
C ASP A 36 6.11 -40.90 -3.00
N LEU A 37 6.09 -39.67 -3.50
CA LEU A 37 5.04 -39.11 -4.35
C LEU A 37 5.46 -39.01 -5.83
N SER A 38 6.65 -39.50 -6.18
CA SER A 38 7.21 -39.41 -7.53
C SER A 38 6.56 -40.35 -8.57
N SER A 39 5.67 -41.25 -8.14
CA SER A 39 5.13 -42.36 -8.95
C SER A 39 3.68 -42.21 -9.42
N PHE A 40 3.02 -41.08 -9.17
CA PHE A 40 1.60 -40.88 -9.55
C PHE A 40 1.43 -40.38 -10.99
N THR A 41 0.50 -40.99 -11.74
CA THR A 41 0.04 -40.54 -13.06
C THR A 41 -1.39 -40.00 -12.94
N CYS A 42 -1.64 -38.77 -13.42
CA CYS A 42 -2.94 -38.10 -13.29
C CYS A 42 -3.66 -37.92 -14.62
N ARG A 43 -4.98 -38.08 -14.64
CA ARG A 43 -5.86 -37.81 -15.80
C ARG A 43 -7.11 -37.01 -15.40
N ALA A 44 -7.62 -36.20 -16.33
CA ALA A 44 -8.89 -35.48 -16.17
C ALA A 44 -10.06 -36.36 -16.65
N GLU A 45 -11.15 -36.42 -15.87
CA GLU A 45 -12.39 -37.12 -16.27
C GLU A 45 -13.47 -36.08 -16.61
N CYS A 46 -13.57 -35.69 -17.88
CA CYS A 46 -14.63 -34.80 -18.37
C CYS A 46 -15.71 -35.61 -19.13
N SER A 47 -16.95 -35.67 -18.62
CA SER A 47 -18.11 -36.19 -19.37
C SER A 47 -19.00 -35.05 -19.88
N LYS A 48 -19.48 -35.16 -21.11
CA LYS A 48 -20.50 -34.24 -21.66
C LYS A 48 -21.89 -34.69 -21.19
N SER A 49 -22.62 -33.84 -20.48
CA SER A 49 -24.03 -34.06 -20.15
C SER A 49 -24.90 -34.00 -21.42
N SER A 50 -25.79 -34.99 -21.58
CA SER A 50 -26.70 -35.15 -22.72
C SER A 50 -28.05 -34.44 -22.57
N THR A 51 -28.21 -33.54 -21.60
CA THR A 51 -29.45 -32.78 -21.39
C THR A 51 -29.14 -31.29 -21.28
N GLY A 52 -29.25 -30.57 -22.40
CA GLY A 52 -28.95 -29.14 -22.49
C GLY A 52 -29.93 -28.25 -21.73
N GLN A 53 -29.80 -28.17 -20.41
CA GLN A 53 -30.48 -27.16 -19.59
C GLN A 53 -29.48 -26.42 -18.70
N ALA A 54 -29.47 -25.09 -18.85
CA ALA A 54 -28.62 -24.17 -18.11
C ALA A 54 -29.13 -24.02 -16.65
N ILE A 55 -28.26 -24.31 -15.68
CA ILE A 55 -28.41 -23.82 -14.31
C ILE A 55 -27.84 -22.39 -14.29
N LEU A 56 -28.62 -21.45 -13.75
CA LEU A 56 -28.28 -20.02 -13.69
C LEU A 56 -26.95 -19.79 -12.94
N GLY A 57 -25.92 -19.49 -13.72
CA GLY A 57 -24.57 -19.08 -13.36
C GLY A 57 -23.83 -18.79 -14.68
N HIS A 58 -22.94 -17.80 -14.70
CA HIS A 58 -22.30 -17.27 -15.92
C HIS A 58 -21.88 -18.32 -16.98
N PRO A 59 -21.95 -18.00 -18.29
CA PRO A 59 -21.57 -18.92 -19.35
C PRO A 59 -20.04 -19.08 -19.38
N GLY A 60 -19.52 -20.29 -19.07
CA GLY A 60 -18.14 -20.64 -19.45
C GLY A 60 -17.37 -21.69 -18.64
N THR A 61 -17.82 -22.15 -17.48
CA THR A 61 -16.99 -23.07 -16.65
C THR A 61 -17.57 -24.48 -16.57
N SER A 62 -17.02 -25.39 -17.36
CA SER A 62 -17.20 -26.84 -17.13
C SER A 62 -16.11 -27.30 -16.14
N PHE A 63 -16.51 -27.72 -14.94
CA PHE A 63 -15.59 -28.22 -13.92
C PHE A 63 -15.33 -29.71 -14.13
N CYS A 64 -14.07 -30.12 -14.32
CA CYS A 64 -13.70 -31.53 -14.42
C CYS A 64 -12.83 -31.96 -13.24
N PRO A 65 -13.18 -33.06 -12.52
CA PRO A 65 -12.34 -33.64 -11.49
C PRO A 65 -11.11 -34.35 -12.09
N TYR A 66 -10.03 -34.41 -11.31
CA TYR A 66 -8.80 -35.14 -11.63
C TYR A 66 -8.67 -36.40 -10.78
N VAL A 67 -8.23 -37.49 -11.40
CA VAL A 67 -7.92 -38.76 -10.75
C VAL A 67 -6.44 -39.06 -10.96
N CYS A 68 -5.71 -39.30 -9.87
CA CYS A 68 -4.29 -39.65 -9.88
C CYS A 68 -4.10 -41.07 -9.33
N GLU A 69 -3.37 -41.91 -10.07
CA GLU A 69 -3.16 -43.32 -9.74
C GLU A 69 -1.66 -43.69 -9.82
N ASN A 70 -1.19 -44.58 -8.95
CA ASN A 70 0.18 -45.13 -8.99
C ASN A 70 0.20 -46.68 -8.98
N GLY A 71 -0.91 -47.31 -9.38
CA GLY A 71 -1.07 -48.76 -9.41
C GLY A 71 -1.42 -49.40 -8.05
N VAL A 72 -1.36 -48.66 -6.95
CA VAL A 72 -1.69 -49.17 -5.59
C VAL A 72 -2.71 -48.26 -4.87
N GLN A 73 -2.74 -46.97 -5.17
CA GLN A 73 -3.64 -45.98 -4.57
C GLN A 73 -4.29 -45.09 -5.64
N SER A 74 -5.52 -44.62 -5.38
CA SER A 74 -6.24 -43.65 -6.22
C SER A 74 -6.61 -42.42 -5.39
N LEU A 75 -6.23 -41.24 -5.86
CA LEU A 75 -6.51 -39.95 -5.23
C LEU A 75 -7.46 -39.14 -6.12
N ARG A 76 -8.62 -38.75 -5.57
CA ARG A 76 -9.58 -37.86 -6.24
C ARG A 76 -9.48 -36.46 -5.66
N LEU A 77 -9.23 -35.48 -6.52
CA LEU A 77 -9.20 -34.07 -6.15
C LEU A 77 -10.46 -33.39 -6.71
N ASN A 78 -11.32 -32.92 -5.81
CA ASN A 78 -12.46 -32.08 -6.15
C ASN A 78 -11.96 -30.64 -6.34
N THR A 79 -12.11 -30.11 -7.55
CA THR A 79 -11.68 -28.75 -7.88
C THR A 79 -12.70 -27.73 -7.36
N GLU A 80 -12.59 -27.37 -6.08
CA GLU A 80 -13.06 -26.06 -5.60
C GLU A 80 -11.91 -25.07 -5.35
N MET A 81 -10.65 -25.47 -5.52
CA MET A 81 -9.51 -24.59 -5.19
C MET A 81 -8.32 -24.80 -6.11
N ILE A 82 -8.44 -24.48 -7.40
CA ILE A 82 -7.25 -24.29 -8.26
C ILE A 82 -7.58 -23.20 -9.30
N GLN A 83 -7.21 -21.95 -9.01
CA GLN A 83 -6.96 -20.97 -10.07
C GLN A 83 -5.48 -21.08 -10.48
N PRO A 84 -5.15 -21.08 -11.78
CA PRO A 84 -3.77 -21.16 -12.24
C PRO A 84 -3.03 -19.88 -11.87
N ALA A 85 -1.80 -20.02 -11.36
CA ALA A 85 -0.89 -18.90 -11.16
C ALA A 85 -0.58 -18.22 -12.50
N SER A 86 -1.28 -17.13 -12.79
CA SER A 86 -0.73 -16.07 -13.63
C SER A 86 -0.02 -15.07 -12.71
N SER A 87 1.00 -14.40 -13.25
CA SER A 87 1.77 -13.32 -12.64
C SER A 87 0.88 -12.14 -12.20
N HIS A 88 0.10 -12.33 -11.14
CA HIS A 88 -0.64 -11.27 -10.49
C HIS A 88 0.34 -10.49 -9.61
N ASP A 89 0.78 -9.34 -10.13
CA ASP A 89 0.86 -8.16 -9.27
C ASP A 89 -0.41 -8.13 -8.41
N PRO A 90 -0.32 -8.03 -7.07
CA PRO A 90 -1.50 -8.00 -6.22
C PRO A 90 -2.24 -6.69 -6.47
N TYR A 91 -3.05 -6.62 -7.52
CA TYR A 91 -3.96 -5.52 -7.78
C TYR A 91 -5.03 -5.56 -6.68
N PHE A 92 -4.97 -4.61 -5.74
CA PHE A 92 -5.93 -4.49 -4.64
C PHE A 92 -7.21 -3.81 -5.15
N SER A 93 -7.87 -4.34 -6.17
CA SER A 93 -9.24 -3.92 -6.50
C SER A 93 -10.22 -4.58 -5.53
N ASN A 94 -10.17 -4.21 -4.26
CA ASN A 94 -11.13 -4.74 -3.29
C ASN A 94 -12.30 -3.75 -3.14
N ARG A 95 -13.37 -3.99 -3.91
CA ARG A 95 -14.68 -3.31 -3.76
C ARG A 95 -15.43 -3.72 -2.48
N LYS A 96 -14.80 -4.42 -1.53
CA LYS A 96 -15.38 -4.72 -0.21
C LYS A 96 -14.30 -4.58 0.86
N GLY A 97 -14.45 -3.55 1.68
CA GLY A 97 -13.62 -3.28 2.83
C GLY A 97 -13.76 -4.31 3.96
N ASN A 98 -12.89 -4.13 4.95
CA ASN A 98 -12.73 -4.85 6.22
C ASN A 98 -11.99 -6.19 6.18
N PHE A 99 -10.65 -6.10 6.28
CA PHE A 99 -9.92 -7.01 7.15
C PHE A 99 -9.82 -6.37 8.54
N GLN A 100 -10.86 -6.52 9.36
CA GLN A 100 -10.78 -6.16 10.78
C GLN A 100 -10.02 -7.25 11.53
N SER A 101 -8.81 -6.93 11.99
CA SER A 101 -8.11 -7.70 13.02
C SER A 101 -8.85 -7.52 14.36
N LYS A 102 -9.03 -8.62 15.10
CA LYS A 102 -9.69 -8.65 16.40
C LYS A 102 -8.88 -7.85 17.43
N HIS A 103 -9.58 -6.94 18.11
CA HIS A 103 -9.15 -6.09 19.22
C HIS A 103 -8.08 -6.67 20.16
N THR A 104 -7.03 -5.89 20.36
CA THR A 104 -6.41 -5.66 21.68
C THR A 104 -6.49 -4.17 21.98
N SER A 105 -7.21 -3.82 23.03
CA SER A 105 -7.34 -2.46 23.56
C SER A 105 -6.03 -2.03 24.23
N TYR A 106 -5.19 -1.30 23.52
CA TYR A 106 -4.27 -0.35 24.14
C TYR A 106 -4.98 1.01 24.18
N GLU A 107 -4.94 1.69 25.33
CA GLU A 107 -5.52 3.02 25.50
C GLU A 107 -5.04 3.97 24.39
N HIS A 108 -6.02 4.44 23.61
CA HIS A 108 -5.90 5.19 22.36
C HIS A 108 -6.10 6.69 22.62
N ILE A 109 -5.08 7.43 23.05
CA ILE A 109 -5.01 8.91 22.93
C ILE A 109 -3.49 9.24 22.94
N LEU A 110 -2.84 9.87 21.95
CA LEU A 110 -3.18 10.99 21.07
C LEU A 110 -2.51 10.83 19.69
N ALA A 111 -3.31 10.86 18.63
CA ALA A 111 -3.10 11.88 17.60
C ALA A 111 -4.15 12.96 17.92
N THR A 112 -3.83 14.24 17.81
CA THR A 112 -4.65 15.33 18.39
C THR A 112 -6.05 15.48 17.76
N GLY A 113 -6.39 14.61 16.80
CA GLY A 113 -7.70 14.57 16.16
C GLY A 113 -7.86 15.70 15.15
N GLY A 114 -6.75 16.26 14.65
CA GLY A 114 -6.74 17.30 13.63
C GLY A 114 -7.61 16.91 12.43
N GLN A 115 -8.46 17.83 12.01
CA GLN A 115 -9.29 17.68 10.83
C GLN A 115 -9.17 18.90 9.92
N VAL A 116 -9.20 18.68 8.60
CA VAL A 116 -9.39 19.76 7.64
C VAL A 116 -10.75 20.39 7.90
N SER A 117 -10.74 21.68 8.22
CA SER A 117 -11.92 22.45 8.62
C SER A 117 -12.67 23.03 7.41
N ASN A 118 -11.94 23.34 6.34
CA ASN A 118 -12.50 23.91 5.13
C ASN A 118 -13.20 22.85 4.27
N GLY A 119 -14.53 22.95 4.18
CA GLY A 119 -15.37 22.02 3.44
C GLY A 119 -15.13 21.96 1.92
N ALA A 120 -14.49 22.97 1.33
CA ALA A 120 -14.18 22.99 -0.11
C ALA A 120 -13.08 21.99 -0.49
N ILE A 121 -12.15 21.73 0.43
CA ILE A 121 -10.98 20.88 0.21
C ILE A 121 -11.00 19.60 1.05
N ALA A 122 -11.74 19.59 2.15
CA ALA A 122 -11.94 18.42 3.02
C ALA A 122 -12.55 17.21 2.28
N VAL A 123 -12.02 16.02 2.56
CA VAL A 123 -12.57 14.75 2.07
C VAL A 123 -13.50 14.15 3.12
N SER A 124 -14.76 13.92 2.76
CA SER A 124 -15.78 13.35 3.63
C SER A 124 -16.08 11.87 3.34
N SER A 125 -15.58 11.35 2.22
CA SER A 125 -15.71 9.95 1.82
C SER A 125 -14.58 9.54 0.90
N ILE A 126 -14.23 8.25 0.92
CA ILE A 126 -13.16 7.70 0.11
C ILE A 126 -13.68 7.29 -1.28
N ASN A 127 -12.96 7.71 -2.31
CA ASN A 127 -13.13 7.20 -3.67
C ASN A 127 -11.76 6.90 -4.28
N ASN A 128 -11.40 5.63 -4.44
CA ASN A 128 -10.07 5.27 -4.96
C ASN A 128 -9.88 5.50 -6.45
N THR A 129 -10.97 5.84 -7.15
CA THR A 129 -11.00 6.01 -8.60
C THR A 129 -11.17 7.49 -9.00
N ASP A 130 -11.09 8.43 -8.05
CA ASP A 130 -11.14 9.85 -8.37
C ASP A 130 -9.80 10.34 -8.95
N GLY A 131 -9.80 11.15 -10.01
CA GLY A 131 -8.55 11.61 -10.67
C GLY A 131 -8.37 11.07 -12.09
N VAL A 132 -7.20 11.35 -12.70
CA VAL A 132 -6.96 11.20 -14.16
C VAL A 132 -6.29 9.88 -14.58
N GLY A 133 -6.57 8.79 -13.88
CA GLY A 133 -5.89 7.51 -14.13
C GLY A 133 -4.52 7.47 -13.45
N ALA A 134 -3.52 6.87 -14.11
CA ALA A 134 -2.16 6.68 -13.57
C ALA A 134 -1.22 7.88 -13.79
N GLY A 135 -1.63 8.87 -14.57
CA GLY A 135 -0.80 10.03 -14.87
C GLY A 135 0.41 9.66 -15.74
N LYS A 136 1.52 10.35 -15.51
CA LYS A 136 2.75 10.16 -16.28
C LYS A 136 3.95 10.16 -15.35
N ASP A 137 4.76 9.10 -15.45
CA ASP A 137 6.05 9.05 -14.77
C ASP A 137 7.02 10.04 -15.43
N SER A 138 7.01 11.26 -14.92
CA SER A 138 7.83 12.37 -15.37
C SER A 138 7.94 13.43 -14.29
N TYR A 139 9.00 14.21 -14.31
CA TYR A 139 9.25 15.25 -13.33
C TYR A 139 9.19 16.63 -13.99
N THR A 140 8.47 17.55 -13.34
CA THR A 140 8.46 19.00 -13.64
C THR A 140 8.82 19.75 -12.37
N GLN A 141 9.84 20.60 -12.40
CA GLN A 141 10.15 21.43 -11.23
C GLN A 141 9.13 22.56 -11.11
N TYR A 142 8.45 22.64 -9.96
CA TYR A 142 7.50 23.71 -9.63
C TYR A 142 8.07 24.58 -8.49
N CYS A 143 7.93 25.89 -8.61
CA CYS A 143 8.28 26.88 -7.57
C CYS A 143 7.28 28.04 -7.59
N GLY A 144 7.35 28.91 -6.58
CA GLY A 144 6.34 29.95 -6.35
C GLY A 144 5.38 29.55 -5.24
N ASP A 145 4.22 30.20 -5.19
CA ASP A 145 3.25 30.12 -4.08
C ASP A 145 2.24 28.96 -4.21
N GLY A 146 2.43 28.07 -5.19
CA GLY A 146 1.53 26.95 -5.47
C GLY A 146 0.45 27.26 -6.51
N SER A 147 0.25 28.51 -6.94
CA SER A 147 -0.80 28.87 -7.91
C SER A 147 -0.60 28.26 -9.30
N GLU A 148 0.66 28.09 -9.73
CA GLU A 148 1.03 27.47 -11.01
C GLU A 148 1.35 25.96 -10.89
N PHE A 149 1.09 25.37 -9.73
CA PHE A 149 1.26 23.93 -9.52
C PHE A 149 0.04 23.19 -10.11
N PRO A 150 0.12 21.87 -10.33
CA PRO A 150 -0.97 21.12 -10.94
C PRO A 150 -2.31 21.31 -10.20
N PRO A 151 -3.43 21.53 -10.90
CA PRO A 151 -4.73 21.58 -10.23
C PRO A 151 -5.09 20.20 -9.67
N ARG A 152 -5.99 20.15 -8.68
CA ARG A 152 -6.49 18.87 -8.10
C ARG A 152 -7.10 17.95 -9.17
N SER A 153 -7.66 18.51 -10.24
CA SER A 153 -8.20 17.77 -11.39
C SER A 153 -7.12 17.08 -12.23
N ALA A 154 -5.85 17.40 -12.07
CA ALA A 154 -4.72 16.70 -12.69
C ALA A 154 -4.15 15.58 -11.81
N TRP A 155 -4.63 15.44 -10.57
CA TRP A 155 -4.14 14.39 -9.69
C TRP A 155 -4.57 13.01 -10.17
N VAL A 156 -3.66 12.05 -10.06
CA VAL A 156 -3.92 10.64 -10.35
C VAL A 156 -4.92 10.06 -9.35
N SER A 157 -5.48 8.90 -9.66
CA SER A 157 -6.34 8.22 -8.67
C SER A 157 -5.53 7.51 -7.61
N PHE A 158 -6.06 7.43 -6.39
CA PHE A 158 -5.38 6.75 -5.28
C PHE A 158 -5.05 5.30 -5.63
N GLU A 159 -5.97 4.58 -6.29
CA GLU A 159 -5.71 3.21 -6.73
C GLU A 159 -4.48 3.12 -7.63
N ASN A 160 -4.37 3.98 -8.65
CA ASN A 160 -3.21 3.96 -9.54
C ASN A 160 -1.96 4.42 -8.82
N MET A 161 -2.03 5.54 -8.09
CA MET A 161 -0.90 6.05 -7.30
C MET A 161 -0.32 5.00 -6.36
N PHE A 162 -1.19 4.29 -5.63
CA PHE A 162 -0.77 3.22 -4.72
C PHE A 162 -0.14 2.07 -5.48
N ASN A 163 -0.79 1.60 -6.56
CA ASN A 163 -0.29 0.50 -7.39
C ASN A 163 1.09 0.82 -8.00
N ASP A 164 1.26 2.01 -8.55
CA ASP A 164 2.50 2.40 -9.22
C ASP A 164 3.67 2.53 -8.22
N ASN A 165 3.39 2.89 -6.96
CA ASN A 165 4.40 3.01 -5.90
C ASN A 165 4.69 1.70 -5.14
N LYS A 166 3.98 0.59 -5.41
CA LYS A 166 4.13 -0.66 -4.63
C LYS A 166 5.54 -1.23 -4.66
N GLN A 167 6.18 -1.26 -5.81
CA GLN A 167 7.53 -1.81 -5.91
C GLN A 167 8.51 -1.03 -5.02
N ILE A 168 8.33 0.29 -4.92
CA ILE A 168 9.11 1.11 -4.02
C ILE A 168 8.82 0.72 -2.58
N MET A 169 7.55 0.59 -2.16
CA MET A 169 7.20 0.17 -0.80
C MET A 169 7.79 -1.21 -0.43
N PHE A 170 7.73 -2.17 -1.36
CA PHE A 170 8.31 -3.51 -1.16
C PHE A 170 9.85 -3.52 -1.09
N SER A 171 10.54 -2.45 -1.44
CA SER A 171 12.01 -2.42 -1.51
C SER A 171 12.67 -1.28 -0.73
N SER A 172 11.89 -0.30 -0.26
CA SER A 172 12.40 0.95 0.29
C SER A 172 13.14 0.77 1.60
N CYS A 173 12.81 -0.24 2.42
CA CYS A 173 13.52 -0.45 3.68
C CYS A 173 14.99 -0.88 3.52
N SER A 174 15.35 -1.45 2.37
CA SER A 174 16.72 -1.87 2.08
C SER A 174 17.72 -0.70 2.15
N GLN A 175 17.29 0.52 1.79
CA GLN A 175 18.13 1.72 1.86
C GLN A 175 18.54 2.06 3.31
N TYR A 176 17.74 1.60 4.29
CA TYR A 176 17.97 1.79 5.72
C TYR A 176 18.57 0.55 6.40
N SER A 177 19.04 -0.43 5.61
CA SER A 177 19.52 -1.72 6.11
C SER A 177 18.50 -2.46 6.98
N GLN A 178 17.19 -2.28 6.70
CA GLN A 178 16.11 -2.97 7.37
C GLN A 178 15.50 -4.04 6.47
N ALA A 179 14.77 -4.98 7.07
CA ALA A 179 13.94 -5.90 6.31
C ALA A 179 12.90 -5.12 5.49
N ASN A 180 12.75 -5.50 4.23
CA ASN A 180 11.71 -4.98 3.34
C ASN A 180 10.31 -5.36 3.80
N ASP A 181 9.35 -4.53 3.43
CA ASP A 181 7.95 -4.73 3.74
C ASP A 181 7.41 -5.97 3.02
N ASP A 182 6.56 -6.72 3.70
CA ASP A 182 5.82 -7.82 3.11
C ASP A 182 4.43 -7.38 2.59
N GLY A 183 3.71 -8.30 1.94
CA GLY A 183 2.37 -8.03 1.41
C GLY A 183 1.38 -7.50 2.47
N PRO A 184 1.26 -8.15 3.64
CA PRO A 184 0.49 -7.65 4.76
C PRO A 184 0.85 -6.23 5.24
N GLU A 185 2.12 -5.87 5.29
CA GLU A 185 2.57 -4.53 5.71
C GLU A 185 2.24 -3.46 4.69
N VAL A 186 2.46 -3.71 3.40
CA VAL A 186 2.01 -2.81 2.31
C VAL A 186 0.48 -2.69 2.33
N GLY A 187 -0.24 -3.78 2.56
CA GLY A 187 -1.68 -3.75 2.78
C GLY A 187 -2.10 -2.94 4.02
N SER A 188 -1.25 -2.92 5.05
CA SER A 188 -1.50 -2.14 6.27
C SER A 188 -1.37 -0.64 6.02
N ILE A 189 -0.41 -0.22 5.18
CA ILE A 189 -0.27 1.18 4.72
C ILE A 189 -1.54 1.60 3.97
N TYR A 190 -2.01 0.79 3.02
CA TYR A 190 -3.25 1.06 2.30
C TYR A 190 -4.43 1.26 3.27
N ASN A 191 -4.67 0.30 4.17
CA ASN A 191 -5.77 0.38 5.13
C ASN A 191 -5.67 1.60 6.04
N ALA A 192 -4.46 1.90 6.52
CA ALA A 192 -4.18 3.05 7.37
C ALA A 192 -4.52 4.38 6.67
N ILE A 193 -4.06 4.57 5.44
CA ILE A 193 -4.35 5.79 4.67
C ILE A 193 -5.85 5.99 4.49
N GLN A 194 -6.57 4.92 4.11
CA GLN A 194 -8.01 4.99 3.85
C GLN A 194 -8.79 5.34 5.11
N GLN A 195 -8.42 4.74 6.24
CA GLN A 195 -9.02 5.03 7.53
C GLN A 195 -8.72 6.47 7.96
N VAL A 196 -7.45 6.86 7.95
CA VAL A 196 -7.00 8.15 8.47
C VAL A 196 -7.50 9.31 7.61
N ALA A 197 -7.58 9.15 6.29
CA ALA A 197 -8.16 10.15 5.40
C ALA A 197 -9.61 10.51 5.77
N VAL A 198 -10.42 9.56 6.23
CA VAL A 198 -11.77 9.83 6.73
C VAL A 198 -11.73 10.51 8.10
N GLU A 199 -10.85 10.05 8.99
CA GLU A 199 -10.70 10.60 10.35
C GLU A 199 -10.27 12.07 10.33
N THR A 200 -9.34 12.44 9.45
CA THR A 200 -8.71 13.77 9.37
C THR A 200 -9.27 14.64 8.25
N LYS A 201 -10.07 14.07 7.35
CA LYS A 201 -10.57 14.71 6.13
C LYS A 201 -9.47 15.18 5.17
N VAL A 202 -8.26 14.63 5.30
CA VAL A 202 -7.14 14.84 4.38
C VAL A 202 -7.31 13.93 3.16
N ASP A 203 -6.99 14.42 1.97
CA ASP A 203 -7.04 13.62 0.75
C ASP A 203 -6.06 12.44 0.82
N HIS A 204 -6.56 11.22 0.66
CA HIS A 204 -5.75 9.99 0.73
C HIS A 204 -4.58 9.94 -0.25
N ARG A 205 -4.66 10.60 -1.41
CA ARG A 205 -3.54 10.71 -2.37
C ARG A 205 -2.43 11.58 -1.78
N PHE A 206 -2.81 12.64 -1.06
CA PHE A 206 -1.88 13.52 -0.39
C PHE A 206 -1.16 12.80 0.77
N ILE A 207 -1.89 12.02 1.57
CA ILE A 207 -1.28 11.18 2.61
C ILE A 207 -0.26 10.22 2.00
N LEU A 208 -0.61 9.52 0.90
CA LEU A 208 0.33 8.64 0.21
C LEU A 208 1.55 9.40 -0.33
N ALA A 209 1.35 10.57 -0.95
CA ALA A 209 2.45 11.38 -1.47
C ALA A 209 3.48 11.71 -0.38
N ILE A 210 3.01 12.06 0.81
CA ILE A 210 3.86 12.35 1.98
C ILE A 210 4.56 11.08 2.47
N ILE A 211 3.87 9.96 2.62
CA ILE A 211 4.51 8.68 2.99
C ILE A 211 5.64 8.31 2.02
N MET A 212 5.39 8.43 0.72
CA MET A 212 6.41 8.13 -0.30
C MET A 212 7.58 9.11 -0.24
N GLN A 213 7.33 10.38 0.08
CA GLN A 213 8.38 11.38 0.24
C GLN A 213 9.24 11.16 1.49
N GLU A 214 8.62 10.79 2.60
CA GLU A 214 9.29 10.69 3.91
C GLU A 214 10.05 9.37 4.09
N SER A 215 9.53 8.26 3.56
CA SER A 215 10.08 6.93 3.83
C SER A 215 10.12 5.98 2.64
N GLY A 216 9.61 6.41 1.48
CA GLY A 216 9.32 5.49 0.38
C GLY A 216 8.32 4.39 0.77
N GLY A 217 7.55 4.62 1.84
CA GLY A 217 6.64 3.65 2.45
C GLY A 217 7.29 2.60 3.34
N CYS A 218 8.57 2.69 3.69
CA CYS A 218 9.19 1.72 4.60
C CYS A 218 8.62 1.82 6.02
N VAL A 219 7.89 0.80 6.49
CA VAL A 219 7.29 0.82 7.85
C VAL A 219 8.34 0.79 8.98
N ARG A 220 9.60 0.45 8.65
CA ARG A 220 10.76 0.44 9.58
C ARG A 220 11.76 1.56 9.30
N VAL A 221 11.34 2.63 8.64
CA VAL A 221 12.18 3.81 8.46
C VAL A 221 12.75 4.25 9.83
N PRO A 222 14.07 4.47 9.95
CA PRO A 222 14.66 4.95 11.19
C PRO A 222 14.07 6.31 11.56
N THR A 223 13.91 6.57 12.86
CA THR A 223 13.59 7.91 13.35
C THR A 223 14.73 8.86 12.98
N SER A 224 14.42 9.94 12.24
CA SER A 224 15.39 11.02 12.05
C SER A 224 15.42 11.96 13.26
N ASN A 225 16.58 12.56 13.54
CA ASN A 225 16.73 13.50 14.63
C ASN A 225 17.79 14.58 14.32
N TYR A 226 17.32 15.77 13.98
CA TYR A 226 18.15 16.97 13.75
C TYR A 226 17.84 18.08 14.75
N GLY A 227 17.57 17.70 16.01
CA GLY A 227 17.10 18.59 17.07
C GLY A 227 15.61 18.40 17.40
N VAL A 228 14.87 17.71 16.53
CA VAL A 228 13.49 17.24 16.73
C VAL A 228 13.44 15.77 16.30
N ARG A 229 12.73 14.94 17.06
CA ARG A 229 12.61 13.51 16.79
C ARG A 229 11.44 13.26 15.83
N ASN A 230 11.70 12.63 14.69
CA ASN A 230 10.72 12.44 13.63
C ASN A 230 10.58 10.93 13.29
N PRO A 231 9.70 10.18 13.96
CA PRO A 231 9.58 8.74 13.75
C PRO A 231 8.55 8.35 12.67
N GLY A 232 8.55 7.06 12.33
CA GLY A 232 7.45 6.43 11.59
C GLY A 232 7.38 6.79 10.10
N LEU A 233 6.37 6.23 9.43
CA LEU A 233 6.18 6.31 7.97
C LEU A 233 6.15 7.74 7.40
N MET A 234 5.65 8.69 8.19
CA MET A 234 5.49 10.09 7.79
C MET A 234 6.50 11.01 8.48
N GLN A 235 7.47 10.47 9.24
CA GLN A 235 8.50 11.25 9.94
C GLN A 235 7.91 12.42 10.74
N ASP A 236 6.83 12.17 11.49
CA ASP A 236 6.01 13.21 12.10
C ASP A 236 6.66 13.83 13.35
N HIS A 237 6.32 15.08 13.68
CA HIS A 237 7.01 15.84 14.73
C HIS A 237 6.80 15.24 16.13
N ASN A 238 7.85 14.67 16.72
CA ASN A 238 7.86 14.02 18.03
C ASN A 238 6.75 12.97 18.21
N GLY A 239 6.40 12.24 17.14
CA GLY A 239 5.46 11.12 17.19
C GLY A 239 5.84 10.03 18.18
N ASN A 240 4.93 9.10 18.47
CA ASN A 240 5.23 7.94 19.31
C ASN A 240 5.30 6.64 18.49
N ALA A 241 4.57 6.56 17.38
CA ALA A 241 4.46 5.35 16.59
C ALA A 241 5.70 5.12 15.73
N THR A 242 6.36 3.98 15.94
CA THR A 242 7.44 3.51 15.08
C THR A 242 7.63 1.99 15.22
N CYS A 243 7.99 1.34 14.12
CA CYS A 243 8.45 -0.05 14.11
C CYS A 243 9.98 -0.13 14.10
N ASN A 244 10.68 0.99 14.17
CA ASN A 244 12.12 1.09 14.35
C ASN A 244 12.40 2.14 15.42
N SER A 245 12.28 1.72 16.69
CA SER A 245 12.32 2.65 17.81
C SER A 245 13.75 3.01 18.18
N ASP A 246 14.08 4.28 18.02
CA ASP A 246 15.30 4.91 18.55
C ASP A 246 15.30 4.98 20.10
N ILE A 247 14.13 4.95 20.73
CA ILE A 247 13.99 5.02 22.19
C ILE A 247 14.29 3.66 22.82
N THR A 248 13.75 2.57 22.28
CA THR A 248 13.92 1.22 22.84
C THR A 248 15.04 0.42 22.17
N GLY A 249 15.48 0.85 20.98
CA GLY A 249 16.40 0.10 20.12
C GLY A 249 15.76 -1.11 19.44
N VAL A 250 14.43 -1.28 19.54
CA VAL A 250 13.72 -2.44 18.99
C VAL A 250 13.20 -2.14 17.60
N VAL A 251 13.50 -3.04 16.66
CA VAL A 251 12.89 -3.10 15.33
C VAL A 251 11.84 -4.20 15.31
N GLN A 252 10.60 -3.85 14.99
CA GLN A 252 9.49 -4.78 14.84
C GLN A 252 9.45 -5.34 13.42
N ASN A 253 9.39 -6.67 13.30
CA ASN A 253 9.29 -7.36 12.03
C ASN A 253 8.49 -8.68 12.21
N PRO A 254 7.23 -8.77 11.70
CA PRO A 254 6.51 -7.73 10.97
C PRO A 254 6.09 -6.56 11.87
N CYS A 255 5.80 -5.42 11.24
CA CYS A 255 5.26 -4.20 11.84
C CYS A 255 3.74 -4.33 11.98
N PRO A 256 3.20 -4.23 13.21
CA PRO A 256 1.76 -4.40 13.44
C PRO A 256 0.89 -3.34 12.73
N GLN A 257 -0.27 -3.75 12.21
CA GLN A 257 -1.24 -2.88 11.53
C GLN A 257 -1.66 -1.67 12.39
N ASP A 258 -1.86 -1.84 13.69
CA ASP A 258 -2.25 -0.75 14.60
C ASP A 258 -1.13 0.27 14.77
N VAL A 259 0.14 -0.17 14.77
CA VAL A 259 1.31 0.70 14.77
C VAL A 259 1.40 1.46 13.43
N VAL A 260 1.24 0.78 12.30
CA VAL A 260 1.19 1.43 10.96
C VAL A 260 0.07 2.47 10.88
N THR A 261 -1.14 2.12 11.31
CA THR A 261 -2.27 3.07 11.36
C THR A 261 -1.95 4.26 12.26
N ARG A 262 -1.27 4.04 13.39
CA ARG A 262 -0.88 5.14 14.28
C ARG A 262 0.17 6.05 13.67
N MET A 263 1.17 5.53 12.95
CA MET A 263 2.15 6.37 12.22
C MET A 263 1.44 7.30 11.22
N VAL A 264 0.52 6.75 10.41
CA VAL A 264 -0.23 7.54 9.43
C VAL A 264 -1.14 8.56 10.12
N ARG A 265 -1.76 8.17 11.25
CA ARG A 265 -2.62 9.05 12.03
C ARG A 265 -1.86 10.20 12.68
N GLU A 266 -0.70 9.94 13.29
CA GLU A 266 0.13 10.98 13.92
C GLU A 266 0.62 11.98 12.85
N GLY A 267 1.11 11.51 11.69
CA GLY A 267 1.50 12.40 10.59
C GLY A 267 0.34 13.18 9.95
N SER A 268 -0.88 12.63 9.91
CA SER A 268 -2.01 13.31 9.27
C SER A 268 -2.81 14.21 10.23
N ALA A 269 -3.00 13.77 11.47
CA ALA A 269 -3.83 14.42 12.47
C ALA A 269 -3.03 15.23 13.50
N GLY A 270 -1.70 15.15 13.46
CA GLY A 270 -0.78 15.82 14.36
C GLY A 270 -0.52 15.07 15.66
N THR A 271 0.56 15.47 16.30
CA THR A 271 0.99 15.00 17.62
C THR A 271 0.68 16.08 18.67
N ASN A 272 1.11 15.87 19.91
CA ASN A 272 1.02 16.92 20.92
C ASN A 272 2.06 18.03 20.75
N ASP A 273 3.09 17.76 19.96
CA ASP A 273 4.29 18.57 19.85
C ASP A 273 4.40 19.26 18.49
N GLY A 274 3.64 18.80 17.50
CA GLY A 274 3.61 19.43 16.18
C GLY A 274 2.41 19.05 15.33
N ASP A 275 2.24 19.86 14.30
CA ASP A 275 1.12 19.80 13.37
C ASP A 275 1.22 18.60 12.44
N GLY A 276 0.07 18.00 12.14
CA GLY A 276 -0.10 17.05 11.06
C GLY A 276 -0.60 17.73 9.79
N LEU A 277 -0.76 16.95 8.72
CA LEU A 277 -1.24 17.46 7.43
C LEU A 277 -2.55 18.26 7.54
N ALA A 278 -3.49 17.84 8.39
CA ALA A 278 -4.75 18.53 8.57
C ALA A 278 -4.57 19.97 9.09
N GLN A 279 -3.69 20.15 10.08
CA GLN A 279 -3.36 21.46 10.65
C GLN A 279 -2.61 22.31 9.62
N CYS A 280 -1.61 21.76 8.94
CA CYS A 280 -0.88 22.48 7.90
C CYS A 280 -1.79 22.95 6.76
N ILE A 281 -2.79 22.15 6.37
CA ILE A 281 -3.81 22.55 5.39
C ILE A 281 -4.66 23.69 5.93
N ASN A 282 -5.08 23.64 7.19
CA ASN A 282 -5.86 24.73 7.79
C ASN A 282 -5.04 26.03 7.93
N GLU A 283 -3.77 25.94 8.30
CA GLU A 283 -2.86 27.09 8.45
C GLU A 283 -2.56 27.78 7.12
N SER A 284 -2.67 27.07 5.99
CA SER A 284 -2.53 27.69 4.66
C SER A 284 -3.51 28.84 4.41
N ASP A 285 -4.67 28.83 5.09
CA ASP A 285 -5.78 29.77 4.90
C ASP A 285 -6.25 29.87 3.44
N LYS A 286 -6.26 28.73 2.74
CA LYS A 286 -6.74 28.60 1.36
C LYS A 286 -7.95 27.68 1.27
N ASP A 287 -8.77 27.90 0.25
CA ASP A 287 -9.96 27.12 -0.08
C ASP A 287 -9.86 26.38 -1.42
N ASP A 288 -8.70 26.44 -2.06
CA ASP A 288 -8.38 25.76 -3.31
C ASP A 288 -7.20 24.78 -3.16
N VAL A 289 -6.71 24.25 -4.28
CA VAL A 289 -5.63 23.25 -4.29
C VAL A 289 -4.32 23.79 -3.69
N THR A 290 -4.09 25.12 -3.70
CA THR A 290 -2.87 25.71 -3.16
C THR A 290 -2.72 25.44 -1.66
N ALA A 291 -3.83 25.18 -0.96
CA ALA A 291 -3.84 24.74 0.44
C ALA A 291 -2.93 23.53 0.68
N PHE A 292 -2.98 22.54 -0.22
CA PHE A 292 -2.17 21.33 -0.11
C PHE A 292 -0.69 21.61 -0.37
N TYR A 293 -0.37 22.42 -1.37
CA TYR A 293 1.01 22.74 -1.70
C TYR A 293 1.68 23.58 -0.61
N ILE A 294 0.97 24.58 -0.05
CA ILE A 294 1.43 25.32 1.11
C ILE A 294 1.60 24.38 2.32
N ALA A 295 0.65 23.47 2.54
CA ALA A 295 0.73 22.50 3.63
C ALA A 295 1.96 21.61 3.55
N THR A 296 2.42 21.20 2.35
CA THR A 296 3.68 20.44 2.22
C THR A 296 4.87 21.20 2.78
N ARG A 297 4.89 22.53 2.59
CA ARG A 297 5.98 23.37 3.06
C ARG A 297 5.92 23.56 4.57
N LEU A 298 4.73 23.81 5.10
CA LEU A 298 4.49 23.85 6.54
C LEU A 298 4.87 22.53 7.22
N TYR A 299 4.52 21.39 6.62
CA TYR A 299 4.88 20.07 7.15
C TYR A 299 6.40 19.86 7.17
N ASN A 300 7.09 20.23 6.09
CA ASN A 300 8.54 20.03 5.95
C ASN A 300 9.39 20.98 6.81
N SER A 301 9.03 22.26 6.90
CA SER A 301 9.86 23.28 7.52
C SER A 301 9.23 24.05 8.68
N GLY A 302 7.96 23.78 9.00
CA GLY A 302 7.20 24.50 10.04
C GLY A 302 6.85 25.95 9.70
N ALA A 303 7.21 26.43 8.51
CA ALA A 303 6.96 27.80 8.06
C ALA A 303 7.11 27.92 6.54
N VAL A 304 6.37 28.86 5.96
CA VAL A 304 6.57 29.34 4.59
C VAL A 304 7.55 30.53 4.62
N ASP A 305 8.42 30.62 3.62
CA ASP A 305 9.31 31.77 3.45
C ASP A 305 8.52 33.08 3.34
N GLY A 306 9.08 34.20 3.80
CA GLY A 306 8.41 35.50 3.77
C GLY A 306 8.01 35.99 2.37
N SER A 307 8.61 35.45 1.31
CA SER A 307 8.20 35.72 -0.07
C SER A 307 6.99 34.92 -0.55
N GLY A 308 6.55 33.90 0.20
CA GLY A 308 5.51 32.95 -0.20
C GLY A 308 5.99 31.86 -1.15
N ASP A 309 7.26 31.88 -1.57
CA ASP A 309 7.83 30.88 -2.47
C ASP A 309 8.11 29.56 -1.75
N LEU A 310 7.42 28.50 -2.16
CA LEU A 310 7.50 27.16 -1.59
C LEU A 310 8.85 26.47 -1.87
N CYS A 311 9.67 27.02 -2.77
CA CYS A 311 11.03 26.57 -3.04
C CYS A 311 12.11 27.26 -2.17
N LYS A 312 11.71 28.10 -1.20
CA LYS A 312 12.62 28.85 -0.32
C LYS A 312 12.37 28.57 1.15
N GLY A 313 13.33 28.97 1.98
CA GLY A 313 13.28 28.84 3.43
C GLY A 313 14.29 27.81 3.92
N ILE A 314 14.00 27.20 5.07
CA ILE A 314 14.85 26.16 5.68
C ILE A 314 14.41 24.75 5.26
N ALA A 315 15.26 23.73 5.40
CA ALA A 315 14.96 22.34 4.98
C ALA A 315 14.89 22.16 3.45
N THR A 316 14.25 21.07 2.99
CA THR A 316 14.29 20.58 1.60
C THR A 316 13.54 21.53 0.67
N HIS A 317 14.23 22.20 -0.23
CA HIS A 317 13.66 23.22 -1.12
C HIS A 317 12.70 22.63 -2.15
N CYS A 318 12.97 21.41 -2.62
CA CYS A 318 12.17 20.74 -3.64
C CYS A 318 10.93 20.05 -3.07
N TYR A 319 10.70 20.06 -1.75
CA TYR A 319 9.69 19.21 -1.11
C TYR A 319 8.30 19.38 -1.73
N SER A 320 7.82 20.62 -1.86
CA SER A 320 6.52 20.91 -2.47
C SER A 320 6.45 20.50 -3.94
N SER A 321 7.55 20.67 -4.68
CA SER A 321 7.66 20.23 -6.08
C SER A 321 7.62 18.71 -6.21
N ASP A 322 8.36 17.99 -5.36
CA ASP A 322 8.40 16.53 -5.36
C ASP A 322 6.99 15.97 -5.08
N ILE A 323 6.28 16.51 -4.09
CA ILE A 323 4.90 16.12 -3.77
C ILE A 323 3.94 16.40 -4.94
N ALA A 324 4.03 17.57 -5.58
CA ALA A 324 3.21 17.90 -6.73
C ALA A 324 3.39 16.88 -7.87
N ASN A 325 4.62 16.44 -8.12
CA ASN A 325 4.91 15.42 -9.13
C ASN A 325 4.34 14.05 -8.74
N ARG A 326 4.45 13.63 -7.47
CA ARG A 326 3.86 12.37 -6.97
C ARG A 326 2.35 12.34 -7.18
N LEU A 327 1.68 13.45 -6.89
CA LEU A 327 0.24 13.59 -7.10
C LEU A 327 -0.16 13.51 -8.57
N THR A 328 0.77 13.72 -9.51
CA THR A 328 0.55 13.60 -10.96
C THR A 328 1.13 12.33 -11.59
N GLY A 329 1.60 11.38 -10.78
CA GLY A 329 2.06 10.05 -11.23
C GLY A 329 3.57 9.88 -11.40
N TRP A 330 4.39 10.75 -10.81
CA TRP A 330 5.84 10.55 -10.77
C TRP A 330 6.24 9.45 -9.77
N VAL A 331 7.03 8.47 -10.24
CA VAL A 331 7.47 7.30 -9.47
C VAL A 331 8.98 7.08 -9.61
N GLU A 332 9.47 6.77 -10.81
CA GLU A 332 10.87 6.36 -11.04
C GLU A 332 11.62 7.27 -12.02
N ALA A 333 10.93 8.13 -12.77
CA ALA A 333 11.58 9.04 -13.70
C ALA A 333 12.64 9.89 -12.96
N PRO A 334 13.75 10.26 -13.62
CA PRO A 334 14.80 11.04 -12.96
C PRO A 334 14.24 12.30 -12.30
N ARG A 335 14.54 12.47 -11.00
CA ARG A 335 14.19 13.68 -10.26
C ARG A 335 14.89 14.87 -10.93
N GLY A 336 14.10 15.84 -11.38
CA GLY A 336 14.58 17.00 -12.12
C GLY A 336 14.75 18.26 -11.28
N CYS A 337 14.70 18.16 -9.95
CA CYS A 337 14.88 19.32 -9.09
C CYS A 337 16.37 19.66 -8.89
N SER A 338 16.74 20.93 -9.09
CA SER A 338 18.12 21.39 -8.95
C SER A 338 18.41 22.22 -7.68
N LEU A 339 17.48 22.27 -6.72
CA LEU A 339 17.58 23.15 -5.55
C LEU A 339 18.16 22.45 -4.31
N ASP A 340 18.04 21.14 -4.24
CA ASP A 340 18.63 20.31 -3.19
C ASP A 340 19.74 19.48 -3.83
N GLY A 341 20.98 19.69 -3.36
CA GLY A 341 22.20 19.12 -3.92
C GLY A 341 22.37 17.62 -3.77
#